data_AF-A0A2V8EK24-F1
#
_entry.id   AF-A0A2V8EK24-F1
#
_cell.length_a   1.000
_cell.length_b   1.000
_cell.length_c   1.000
_cell.angle_alpha   90.00
_cell.angle_beta   90.00
_cell.angle_gamma   90.00
#
_symmetry.space_group_name_H-M   'P 1'
#
loop_
_entity.id
_entity.type
_entity.pdbx_description
1 polymer ?
#
loop_
_entity_poly.entity_id
_entity_poly.type
_entity_poly.pdbx_seq_one_letter_code
_entity_poly.pdbx_strand_id
1 'polypeptide(L)'
;NRRVQVFDPDLNPVRIITGMGAPWTVCTTPGPPQYLFSGDGNGKIYKFDLNGNLLGWAQTSEGHGQSGCLIHELHCESENVLYKGDCSTWTVEKITLKSGGTRASGQ
;
A
#
# COMPACT_ATOMS: atom_id res chain seq x y z
N ASN A 1 -12.08 -8.65 7.14
CA ASN A 1 -10.67 -9.07 7.14
C ASN A 1 -9.79 -7.84 6.83
N ARG A 2 -9.46 -7.00 7.84
CA ARG A 2 -8.81 -5.68 7.67
C ARG A 2 -7.37 -5.68 8.21
N ARG A 3 -6.55 -6.60 7.71
CA ARG A 3 -5.20 -6.87 8.24
C ARG A 3 -4.31 -7.50 7.17
N VAL A 4 -3.00 -7.35 7.35
CA VAL A 4 -1.97 -8.16 6.67
C VAL A 4 -1.37 -9.11 7.69
N GLN A 5 -1.10 -10.34 7.29
CA GLN A 5 -0.51 -11.38 8.13
C GLN A 5 0.89 -11.69 7.60
N VAL A 6 1.87 -11.72 8.50
CA VAL A 6 3.26 -12.07 8.19
C VAL A 6 3.53 -13.42 8.81
N PHE A 7 4.05 -14.33 7.99
CA PHE A 7 4.47 -15.66 8.39
C PHE A 7 5.96 -15.83 8.12
N ASP A 8 6.60 -16.70 8.88
CA ASP A 8 7.95 -17.18 8.55
C ASP A 8 7.88 -18.26 7.45
N PRO A 9 9.04 -18.76 6.94
CA PRO A 9 9.05 -19.79 5.91
C PRO A 9 8.39 -21.12 6.31
N ASP A 10 8.24 -21.37 7.60
CA ASP A 10 7.60 -22.57 8.15
C ASP A 10 6.10 -22.36 8.43
N LEU A 11 5.54 -21.23 7.97
CA LEU A 11 4.13 -20.82 8.13
C LEU A 11 3.71 -20.52 9.57
N ASN A 12 4.66 -20.26 10.48
CA ASN A 12 4.32 -19.76 11.81
C ASN A 12 3.94 -18.28 11.73
N PRO A 13 2.86 -17.84 12.42
CA PRO A 13 2.48 -16.44 12.44
C PRO A 13 3.51 -15.61 13.19
N VAL A 14 4.12 -14.64 12.51
CA VAL A 14 5.13 -13.72 13.08
C VAL A 14 4.48 -12.41 13.52
N ARG A 15 3.56 -11.88 12.70
CA ARG A 15 2.96 -10.56 12.95
C ARG A 15 1.60 -10.41 12.29
N ILE A 16 0.77 -9.57 12.89
CA ILE A 16 -0.43 -9.01 12.28
C ILE A 16 -0.25 -7.51 12.15
N ILE A 17 -0.39 -6.97 10.95
CA ILE A 17 -0.33 -5.53 10.69
C ILE A 17 -1.77 -5.03 10.46
N THR A 18 -2.15 -3.98 11.19
CA THR A 18 -3.47 -3.33 11.13
C THR A 18 -3.33 -1.85 10.78
N GLY A 19 -4.44 -1.11 10.64
CA GLY A 19 -4.41 0.33 10.33
C GLY A 19 -4.67 0.68 8.86
N MET A 20 -5.00 -0.32 8.05
CA MET A 20 -5.49 -0.15 6.68
C MET A 20 -7.00 -0.47 6.59
N GLY A 21 -7.62 -0.11 5.46
CA GLY A 21 -9.01 -0.42 5.14
C GLY A 21 -9.24 -1.92 4.89
N ALA A 22 -9.62 -2.27 3.67
CA ALA A 22 -9.80 -3.66 3.25
C ALA A 22 -8.67 -4.04 2.28
N PRO A 23 -7.52 -4.56 2.76
CA PRO A 23 -6.38 -4.83 1.90
C PRO A 23 -6.71 -5.94 0.92
N TRP A 24 -6.60 -5.66 -0.37
CA TRP A 24 -6.84 -6.62 -1.46
C TRP A 24 -5.55 -7.13 -2.07
N THR A 25 -4.48 -6.35 -1.92
CA THR A 25 -3.15 -6.67 -2.43
C THR A 25 -2.08 -6.07 -1.52
N VAL A 26 -0.88 -6.63 -1.60
CA VAL A 26 0.33 -6.18 -0.91
C VAL A 26 1.54 -6.34 -1.81
N CYS A 27 2.52 -5.45 -1.68
CA CYS A 27 3.84 -5.63 -2.26
C CYS A 27 4.93 -5.13 -1.30
N THR A 28 6.15 -5.63 -1.46
CA THR A 28 7.33 -5.16 -0.70
C THR A 28 8.35 -4.56 -1.66
N THR A 29 8.98 -3.46 -1.27
CA THR A 29 10.00 -2.83 -2.12
C THR A 29 11.29 -3.66 -2.16
N PRO A 30 12.05 -3.62 -3.26
CA PRO A 30 13.37 -4.23 -3.30
C PRO A 30 14.38 -3.41 -2.51
N GLY A 31 15.43 -4.07 -1.99
CA GLY A 31 16.57 -3.43 -1.32
C GLY A 31 16.28 -2.79 0.05
N PRO A 32 17.30 -2.52 0.87
CA PRO A 32 17.14 -1.80 2.14
C PRO A 32 17.14 -0.26 1.94
N PRO A 33 16.31 0.50 2.68
CA PRO A 33 15.23 0.02 3.55
C PRO A 33 14.04 -0.53 2.74
N GLN A 34 13.48 -1.65 3.22
CA GLN A 34 12.27 -2.23 2.64
C GLN A 34 11.01 -1.64 3.27
N TYR A 35 9.98 -1.48 2.46
CA TYR A 35 8.65 -1.05 2.89
C TYR A 35 7.60 -2.03 2.40
N LEU A 36 6.53 -2.17 3.18
CA LEU A 36 5.32 -2.86 2.79
C LEU A 36 4.31 -1.83 2.26
N PHE A 37 3.81 -2.03 1.06
CA PHE A 37 2.64 -1.32 0.55
C PHE A 37 1.42 -2.23 0.56
N SER A 38 0.26 -1.66 0.87
CA SER A 38 -1.02 -2.33 0.71
C SER A 38 -2.01 -1.44 -0.01
N GLY A 39 -2.83 -2.04 -0.87
CA GLY A 39 -3.89 -1.37 -1.62
C GLY A 39 -5.26 -1.91 -1.23
N ASP A 40 -6.25 -1.01 -1.14
CA ASP A 40 -7.65 -1.41 -0.98
C ASP A 40 -8.53 -1.05 -2.18
N GLY A 41 -9.65 -1.76 -2.28
CA GLY A 41 -10.61 -1.60 -3.36
C GLY A 41 -11.09 -0.17 -3.54
N ASN A 42 -11.07 0.68 -2.50
CA ASN A 42 -11.51 2.07 -2.55
C ASN A 42 -10.45 3.03 -3.12
N GLY A 43 -9.34 2.53 -3.67
CA GLY A 43 -8.30 3.35 -4.29
C GLY A 43 -7.24 3.86 -3.31
N LYS A 44 -7.20 3.37 -2.06
CA LYS A 44 -6.18 3.81 -1.09
C LYS A 44 -4.96 2.91 -1.11
N ILE A 45 -3.79 3.55 -1.08
CA ILE A 45 -2.48 2.91 -0.90
C ILE A 45 -1.94 3.33 0.46
N TYR A 46 -1.48 2.36 1.25
CA TYR A 46 -0.88 2.56 2.56
C TYR A 46 0.59 2.12 2.52
N LYS A 47 1.51 2.92 3.07
CA LYS A 47 2.94 2.60 3.22
C LYS A 47 3.21 2.27 4.68
N PHE A 48 3.79 1.10 4.94
CA PHE A 48 4.22 0.65 6.24
C PHE A 48 5.73 0.36 6.25
N ASP A 49 6.37 0.50 7.41
CA ASP A 49 7.64 -0.19 7.65
C ASP A 49 7.40 -1.69 7.89
N LEU A 50 8.47 -2.50 7.89
CA LEU A 50 8.36 -3.94 8.14
C LEU A 50 8.05 -4.31 9.61
N ASN A 51 8.05 -3.33 10.53
CA ASN A 51 7.61 -3.53 11.91
C ASN A 51 6.08 -3.38 12.06
N GLY A 52 5.41 -2.85 11.03
CA GLY A 52 3.97 -2.64 10.98
C GLY A 52 3.52 -1.23 11.31
N ASN A 53 4.44 -0.24 11.35
CA ASN A 53 4.09 1.15 11.58
C ASN A 53 3.62 1.81 10.28
N LEU A 54 2.44 2.46 10.31
CA LEU A 54 1.92 3.22 9.17
C LEU A 54 2.76 4.50 8.99
N LEU A 55 3.43 4.61 7.86
CA LEU A 55 4.25 5.78 7.50
C LEU A 55 3.46 6.85 6.75
N GLY A 56 2.40 6.45 6.04
CA GLY A 56 1.53 7.34 5.30
C GLY A 56 0.59 6.61 4.35
N TRP A 57 -0.27 7.36 3.67
CA TRP A 57 -1.19 6.82 2.69
C TRP A 57 -1.50 7.83 1.57
N ALA A 58 -1.98 7.34 0.44
CA ALA A 58 -2.39 8.13 -0.71
C ALA A 58 -3.72 7.63 -1.29
N GLN A 59 -4.51 8.54 -1.88
CA GLN A 59 -5.74 8.22 -2.62
C GLN A 59 -5.44 8.25 -4.12
N THR A 60 -5.90 7.25 -4.87
CA THR A 60 -5.65 7.09 -6.31
C THR A 60 -6.94 6.89 -7.11
N SER A 61 -8.08 7.36 -6.57
CA SER A 61 -9.38 7.18 -7.21
C SER A 61 -9.68 8.20 -8.31
N GLU A 62 -8.94 9.30 -8.43
CA GLU A 62 -9.06 10.27 -9.53
C GLU A 62 -10.51 10.65 -9.94
N GLY A 63 -11.40 10.85 -8.97
CA GLY A 63 -12.80 11.21 -9.26
C GLY A 63 -13.74 10.04 -9.60
N HIS A 64 -13.24 8.81 -9.65
CA HIS A 64 -14.03 7.57 -9.76
C HIS A 64 -14.79 7.21 -8.47
N GLY A 65 -14.74 8.09 -7.46
CA GLY A 65 -15.30 7.82 -6.13
C GLY A 65 -14.56 6.70 -5.40
N GLN A 66 -15.16 6.20 -4.32
CA GLN A 66 -14.68 5.00 -3.64
C GLN A 66 -15.49 3.80 -4.14
N SER A 67 -15.37 3.48 -5.44
CA SER A 67 -15.84 2.19 -5.95
C SER A 67 -15.01 1.08 -5.31
N GLY A 68 -15.61 -0.08 -5.08
CA GLY A 68 -14.94 -1.14 -4.31
C GLY A 68 -13.86 -1.92 -5.07
N CYS A 69 -13.56 -1.59 -6.33
CA CYS A 69 -12.70 -2.39 -7.22
C CYS A 69 -11.71 -1.50 -8.00
N LEU A 70 -10.99 -0.61 -7.33
CA LEU A 70 -9.95 0.24 -7.94
C LEU A 70 -8.54 -0.32 -7.76
N ILE A 71 -8.19 -0.87 -6.59
CA ILE A 71 -6.89 -1.55 -6.42
C ILE A 71 -7.15 -3.03 -6.20
N HIS A 72 -6.74 -3.83 -7.17
CA HIS A 72 -6.79 -5.30 -7.07
C HIS A 72 -5.39 -5.92 -7.15
N GLU A 73 -4.39 -5.17 -7.64
CA GLU A 73 -3.01 -5.62 -7.68
C GLU A 73 -2.04 -4.43 -7.52
N LEU A 74 -0.90 -4.67 -6.86
CA LEU A 74 0.17 -3.69 -6.69
C LEU A 74 1.53 -4.33 -6.96
N HIS A 75 2.35 -3.65 -7.76
CA HIS A 75 3.78 -3.92 -7.90
C HIS A 75 4.61 -2.78 -7.31
N CYS A 76 5.61 -3.13 -6.52
CA CYS A 76 6.53 -2.21 -5.86
C CYS A 76 7.85 -2.17 -6.63
N GLU A 77 8.02 -1.18 -7.50
CA GLU A 77 9.28 -0.99 -8.24
C GLU A 77 10.36 -0.37 -7.34
N SER A 78 9.98 0.60 -6.51
CA SER A 78 10.84 1.23 -5.51
C SER A 78 9.99 1.83 -4.39
N GLU A 79 10.60 2.49 -3.40
CA GLU A 79 9.84 3.17 -2.35
C GLU A 79 9.01 4.38 -2.84
N ASN A 80 9.27 4.84 -4.08
CA ASN A 80 8.60 5.99 -4.69
C ASN A 80 7.80 5.64 -5.95
N VAL A 81 7.98 4.45 -6.52
CA VAL A 81 7.32 4.08 -7.78
C VAL A 81 6.55 2.78 -7.58
N LEU A 82 5.24 2.86 -7.78
CA LEU A 82 4.33 1.73 -7.72
C LEU A 82 3.59 1.59 -9.05
N TYR A 83 3.17 0.37 -9.36
CA TYR A 83 2.23 0.10 -10.43
C TYR A 83 0.98 -0.52 -9.84
N LYS A 84 -0.18 0.04 -10.16
CA LYS A 84 -1.49 -0.40 -9.67
C LYS A 84 -2.28 -1.01 -10.82
N GLY A 85 -2.84 -2.20 -10.59
CA GLY A 85 -3.85 -2.80 -11.47
C GLY A 85 -5.25 -2.49 -10.96
N ASP A 86 -6.07 -1.92 -11.84
CA ASP A 86 -7.44 -1.49 -11.54
C ASP A 86 -8.49 -2.36 -12.26
N CYS A 87 -9.40 -2.97 -11.48
CA CYS A 87 -10.42 -3.87 -12.01
C CYS A 87 -11.69 -3.17 -12.49
N SER A 88 -11.91 -1.89 -12.14
CA SER A 88 -13.06 -1.12 -12.61
C SER A 88 -12.75 -0.34 -13.89
N THR A 89 -11.53 0.16 -14.02
CA THR A 89 -11.11 0.96 -15.18
C THR A 89 -10.35 0.14 -16.23
N TRP A 90 -9.90 -1.06 -15.88
CA TRP A 90 -9.19 -2.00 -16.74
C TRP A 90 -7.85 -1.43 -17.23
N THR A 91 -7.22 -0.62 -16.37
CA THR A 91 -5.93 0.04 -16.63
C THR A 91 -4.85 -0.46 -15.68
N VAL A 92 -3.60 -0.24 -16.09
CA VAL A 92 -2.45 -0.24 -15.20
C VAL A 92 -1.93 1.18 -15.09
N GLU A 93 -1.75 1.65 -13.87
CA GLU A 93 -1.33 3.02 -13.58
C GLU A 93 0.04 3.03 -12.91
N LYS A 94 0.97 3.80 -13.46
CA LYS A 94 2.23 4.12 -12.78
C LYS A 94 1.99 5.26 -11.80
N ILE A 95 2.24 5.00 -10.53
CA ILE A 95 2.13 5.97 -9.44
C ILE A 95 3.54 6.37 -9.01
N THR A 96 3.81 7.68 -9.00
CA THR A 96 5.05 8.24 -8.45
C THR A 96 4.72 8.98 -7.17
N LEU A 97 5.11 8.41 -6.04
CA LEU A 97 4.97 9.01 -4.73
C LEU A 97 6.06 10.06 -4.55
N LYS A 98 5.66 11.32 -4.38
CA LYS A 98 6.59 12.36 -3.96
C LYS A 98 7.06 12.04 -2.54
N SER A 99 8.35 12.21 -2.27
CA SER A 99 8.85 12.18 -0.91
C SER A 99 8.02 13.17 -0.09
N GLY A 100 7.41 12.68 0.98
CA GLY A 100 6.78 13.55 1.94
C GLY A 100 7.89 14.41 2.53
N GLY A 101 7.99 15.66 2.08
CA GLY A 101 8.78 16.64 2.82
C GLY A 101 8.33 16.55 4.26
N THR A 102 9.29 16.43 5.18
CA THR A 102 9.06 16.44 6.62
C THR A 102 7.99 17.49 6.90
N ARG A 103 6.78 17.09 7.30
CA ARG A 103 5.87 18.06 7.87
C ARG A 103 6.58 18.55 9.11
N ALA A 104 7.14 19.76 9.04
CA ALA A 104 7.60 20.46 10.21
C ALA A 104 6.43 20.39 11.21
N SER A 105 6.69 19.77 12.35
CA SER A 105 5.78 19.83 13.49
C SER A 105 5.53 21.30 13.77
N GLY A 106 4.34 21.78 13.43
CA GLY A 106 3.90 23.11 13.83
C GLY A 106 3.92 23.17 15.35
N GLN A 107 4.67 24.15 15.87
CA GLN A 107 4.57 24.63 17.25
C GLN A 107 3.18 25.20 17.51
#